data_AF-A0AAV7EVG9-F1
#
_entry.id   AF-A0AAV7EVG9-F1
#
_cell.length_a   1.000
_cell.length_b   1.000
_cell.length_c   1.000
_cell.angle_alpha   90.00
_cell.angle_beta   90.00
_cell.angle_gamma   90.00
#
_symmetry.space_group_name_H-M   'P 1'
#
loop_
_entity.id
_entity.type
_entity.pdbx_description
1 polymer ?
#
loop_
_entity_poly.entity_id
_entity_poly.type
_entity_poly.pdbx_seq_one_letter_code
_entity_poly.pdbx_strand_id
1 'polypeptide(L)'
;MAGTRKFPAFLLLTFVLTTYFSVTALAKSPRPITDEEIKEKKDVCYADIESGLWGWKCKWSVIEKENCALRCLSPVCYDLIYGSDPLEEGEKDYIRSQEFKYCMHKLSLGESLQGVKGSFDY
;
A
#
# COMPACT_ATOMS: atom_id res chain seq x y z
N MET A 1 20.48 -13.52 -57.58
CA MET A 1 20.89 -12.53 -56.56
C MET A 1 19.86 -12.57 -55.44
N ALA A 2 20.08 -13.36 -54.39
CA ALA A 2 19.22 -13.41 -53.22
C ALA A 2 20.06 -13.00 -52.01
N GLY A 3 19.97 -11.72 -51.64
CA GLY A 3 20.65 -11.20 -50.46
C GLY A 3 19.93 -11.68 -49.20
N THR A 4 20.53 -12.61 -48.48
CA THR A 4 20.06 -13.01 -47.15
C THR A 4 20.32 -11.86 -46.17
N ARG A 5 19.26 -11.13 -45.80
CA ARG A 5 19.30 -10.14 -44.72
C ARG A 5 19.61 -10.87 -43.41
N LYS A 6 20.87 -10.84 -42.97
CA LYS A 6 21.25 -11.20 -41.60
C LYS A 6 20.68 -10.13 -40.68
N PHE A 7 19.51 -10.38 -40.10
CA PHE A 7 19.03 -9.55 -38.99
C PHE A 7 20.01 -9.72 -37.83
N PRO A 8 20.71 -8.66 -37.39
CA PRO A 8 21.71 -8.79 -36.34
C PRO A 8 21.01 -9.23 -35.05
N ALA A 9 21.49 -10.30 -34.43
CA ALA A 9 20.96 -10.86 -33.17
C ALA A 9 20.81 -9.80 -32.05
N PHE A 10 21.60 -8.72 -32.13
CA PHE A 10 21.51 -7.54 -31.28
C PHE A 10 20.14 -6.82 -31.34
N LEU A 11 19.50 -6.75 -32.51
CA LEU A 11 18.16 -6.16 -32.67
C LEU A 11 17.07 -7.03 -32.06
N LEU A 12 17.24 -8.35 -32.06
CA LEU A 12 16.31 -9.28 -31.40
C LEU A 12 16.46 -9.22 -29.88
N LEU A 13 17.71 -9.13 -29.38
CA LEU A 13 17.99 -9.04 -27.95
C LEU A 13 17.45 -7.73 -27.33
N THR A 14 17.64 -6.61 -28.02
CA THR A 14 17.11 -5.30 -27.60
C THR A 14 15.58 -5.28 -27.58
N PHE A 15 14.93 -5.91 -28.56
CA PHE A 15 13.46 -6.03 -28.59
C PHE A 15 12.93 -6.82 -27.38
N VAL A 16 13.56 -7.95 -27.05
CA VAL A 16 13.20 -8.77 -25.87
C VAL A 16 13.37 -8.00 -24.57
N LEU A 17 14.48 -7.27 -24.40
CA LEU A 17 14.69 -6.40 -23.25
C LEU A 17 13.60 -5.31 -23.14
N THR A 18 13.24 -4.64 -24.23
CA THR A 18 12.19 -3.61 -24.20
C THR A 18 10.81 -4.17 -23.84
N THR A 19 10.48 -5.39 -24.28
CA THR A 19 9.22 -6.05 -23.90
C THR A 19 9.19 -6.43 -22.42
N TYR A 20 10.33 -6.81 -21.84
CA TYR A 20 10.44 -7.14 -20.40
C TYR A 20 10.20 -5.92 -19.50
N PHE A 21 10.69 -4.74 -19.89
CA PHE A 21 10.44 -3.51 -19.13
C PHE A 21 8.98 -3.01 -19.23
N SER A 22 8.28 -3.33 -20.32
CA SER A 22 6.94 -2.80 -20.60
C SER A 22 5.81 -3.47 -19.82
N VAL A 23 6.05 -4.64 -19.19
CA VAL A 23 5.00 -5.44 -18.53
C VAL A 23 4.51 -4.80 -17.21
N THR A 24 5.14 -3.74 -16.72
CA THR A 24 4.90 -3.22 -15.35
C THR A 24 3.91 -2.06 -15.26
N ALA A 25 3.39 -1.52 -16.36
CA ALA A 25 2.52 -0.34 -16.33
C ALA A 25 1.07 -0.63 -16.75
N LEU A 26 0.37 -1.50 -16.01
CA LEU A 26 -1.10 -1.50 -16.06
C LEU A 26 -1.61 -0.35 -15.19
N ALA A 27 -1.84 0.82 -15.80
CA ALA A 27 -2.48 1.94 -15.13
C ALA A 27 -3.93 1.57 -14.80
N LYS A 28 -4.16 1.11 -13.56
CA LYS A 28 -5.51 0.87 -13.05
C LYS A 28 -6.19 2.24 -12.89
N SER A 29 -7.37 2.41 -13.49
CA SER A 29 -8.17 3.62 -13.30
C SER A 29 -8.37 3.85 -11.80
N PRO A 30 -8.21 5.10 -11.30
CA PRO A 30 -8.56 5.43 -9.93
C PRO A 30 -10.01 5.00 -9.66
N ARG A 31 -10.20 4.29 -8.56
CA ARG A 31 -11.50 3.88 -8.06
C ARG A 31 -11.43 3.82 -6.55
N PRO A 32 -12.55 4.02 -5.85
CA PRO A 32 -12.53 3.92 -4.40
C PRO A 32 -12.18 2.49 -3.99
N ILE A 33 -11.29 2.38 -2.99
CA ILE A 33 -11.02 1.11 -2.31
C ILE A 33 -12.22 0.74 -1.43
N THR A 34 -12.61 -0.53 -1.42
CA THR A 34 -13.71 -1.01 -0.56
C THR A 34 -13.20 -1.47 0.80
N ASP A 35 -14.12 -1.56 1.77
CA ASP A 35 -13.82 -2.07 3.12
C ASP A 35 -13.32 -3.53 3.08
N GLU A 36 -13.84 -4.35 2.17
CA GLU A 36 -13.36 -5.71 1.95
C GLU A 36 -11.91 -5.74 1.47
N GLU A 37 -11.55 -4.88 0.51
CA GLU A 37 -10.17 -4.79 0.04
C GLU A 37 -9.22 -4.27 1.12
N ILE A 38 -9.66 -3.31 1.94
CA ILE A 38 -8.88 -2.83 3.09
C ILE A 38 -8.63 -4.00 4.04
N LYS A 39 -9.66 -4.80 4.36
CA LYS A 39 -9.54 -5.97 5.23
C LYS A 39 -8.58 -7.02 4.65
N GLU A 40 -8.74 -7.38 3.37
CA GLU A 40 -7.88 -8.35 2.70
C GLU A 40 -6.41 -7.90 2.69
N LYS A 41 -6.14 -6.62 2.39
CA LYS A 41 -4.78 -6.06 2.46
C LYS A 41 -4.23 -6.07 3.87
N LYS A 42 -5.07 -5.82 4.87
CA LYS A 42 -4.65 -5.87 6.28
C LYS A 42 -4.28 -7.29 6.70
N ASP A 43 -5.01 -8.30 6.23
CA ASP A 43 -4.69 -9.71 6.48
C ASP A 43 -3.33 -10.10 5.86
N VAL A 44 -3.03 -9.59 4.66
CA VAL A 44 -1.69 -9.71 4.05
C VAL A 44 -0.63 -9.06 4.93
N CYS A 45 -0.88 -7.85 5.44
CA CYS A 45 0.04 -7.17 6.36
C CYS A 45 0.28 -7.95 7.65
N TYR A 46 -0.75 -8.59 8.21
CA TYR A 46 -0.56 -9.46 9.38
C TYR A 46 0.30 -10.68 9.04
N ALA A 47 0.09 -11.32 7.89
CA ALA A 47 0.93 -12.44 7.46
C ALA A 47 2.40 -12.02 7.29
N ASP A 48 2.65 -10.86 6.70
CA ASP A 48 4.00 -10.29 6.54
C ASP A 48 4.65 -9.98 7.89
N ILE A 49 3.90 -9.45 8.86
CA ILE A 49 4.41 -9.24 10.22
C ILE A 49 4.76 -10.58 10.87
N GLU A 50 3.90 -11.60 10.73
CA GLU A 50 4.15 -12.94 11.28
C GLU A 50 5.33 -13.65 10.62
N SER A 51 5.65 -13.35 9.36
CA SER A 51 6.86 -13.86 8.72
C SER A 51 8.17 -13.32 9.34
N GLY A 52 8.10 -12.25 10.14
CA GLY A 52 9.24 -11.63 10.81
C GLY A 52 9.92 -10.50 10.01
N LEU A 53 9.44 -10.18 8.80
CA LEU A 53 9.99 -9.12 7.95
C LEU A 53 9.91 -7.71 8.58
N TRP A 54 8.97 -7.50 9.49
CA TRP A 54 8.72 -6.21 10.15
C TRP A 54 9.49 -6.02 11.47
N GLY A 55 10.36 -6.97 11.82
CA GLY A 55 11.13 -6.94 13.06
C GLY A 55 10.36 -7.39 14.29
N TRP A 56 11.10 -7.71 15.34
CA TRP A 56 10.56 -8.30 16.58
C TRP A 56 9.60 -7.36 17.33
N LYS A 57 9.78 -6.05 17.21
CA LYS A 57 8.90 -5.03 17.83
C LYS A 57 7.44 -5.21 17.41
N CYS A 58 7.17 -5.50 16.14
CA CYS A 58 5.81 -5.72 15.64
C CYS A 58 5.13 -7.00 16.15
N LYS A 59 5.84 -7.80 16.95
CA LYS A 59 5.31 -9.03 17.59
C LYS A 59 5.25 -8.91 19.11
N TRP A 60 5.63 -7.77 19.68
CA TRP A 60 5.68 -7.60 21.13
C TRP A 60 4.31 -7.64 21.79
N SER A 61 3.32 -7.08 21.12
CA SER A 61 1.98 -6.99 21.64
C SER A 61 0.96 -6.89 20.51
N VAL A 62 -0.31 -6.97 20.87
CA VAL A 62 -1.42 -6.84 19.92
C VAL A 62 -1.44 -5.43 19.32
N ILE A 63 -1.16 -4.39 20.11
CA ILE A 63 -1.18 -3.01 19.64
C ILE A 63 0.06 -2.63 18.84
N GLU A 64 1.26 -3.13 19.20
CA GLU A 64 2.43 -2.95 18.34
C GLU A 64 2.24 -3.66 16.99
N LYS A 65 1.66 -4.86 16.99
CA LYS A 65 1.27 -5.55 15.75
C LYS A 65 0.28 -4.72 14.93
N GLU A 66 -0.70 -4.10 15.58
CA GLU A 66 -1.71 -3.26 14.94
C GLU A 66 -1.09 -1.99 14.33
N ASN A 67 -0.24 -1.28 15.08
CA ASN A 67 0.50 -0.13 14.58
C ASN A 67 1.34 -0.49 13.34
N CYS A 68 2.03 -1.63 13.37
CA CYS A 68 2.78 -2.12 12.20
C CYS A 68 1.87 -2.49 11.03
N ALA A 69 0.72 -3.11 11.29
CA ALA A 69 -0.24 -3.46 10.23
C ALA A 69 -0.82 -2.20 9.56
N LEU A 70 -1.12 -1.15 10.32
CA LEU A 70 -1.58 0.13 9.78
C LEU A 70 -0.50 0.81 8.92
N ARG A 71 0.76 0.79 9.35
CA ARG A 71 1.90 1.27 8.55
C ARG A 71 2.06 0.47 7.25
N CYS A 72 1.95 -0.85 7.33
CA CYS A 72 1.99 -1.73 6.15
C CYS A 72 0.88 -1.40 5.17
N LEU A 73 -0.34 -1.22 5.67
CA LEU A 73 -1.54 -1.02 4.88
C LEU A 73 -1.50 0.31 4.11
N SER A 74 -1.03 1.38 4.76
CA SER A 74 -0.74 2.66 4.11
C SER A 74 0.16 3.53 5.02
N PRO A 75 1.46 3.67 4.70
CA PRO A 75 2.35 4.54 5.47
C PRO A 75 1.85 5.99 5.51
N VAL A 76 1.34 6.48 4.38
CA VAL A 76 0.83 7.86 4.24
C VAL A 76 -0.35 8.12 5.18
N CYS A 77 -1.32 7.19 5.24
CA CYS A 77 -2.48 7.34 6.12
C CYS A 77 -2.13 7.09 7.58
N TYR A 78 -1.16 6.20 7.85
CA TYR A 78 -0.68 5.99 9.21
C TYR A 78 -0.03 7.26 9.75
N ASP A 79 0.90 7.86 9.01
CA ASP A 79 1.62 9.06 9.46
C ASP A 79 0.65 10.24 9.69
N LEU A 80 -0.36 10.37 8.81
CA LEU A 80 -1.37 11.42 8.95
C LEU A 80 -2.22 11.25 10.22
N ILE A 81 -2.69 10.04 10.50
CA ILE A 81 -3.68 9.78 11.57
C ILE A 81 -3.03 9.42 12.91
N TYR A 82 -2.05 8.51 12.89
CA TYR A 82 -1.41 7.91 14.06
C TYR A 82 0.07 8.30 14.22
N GLY A 83 0.69 8.95 13.23
CA GLY A 83 2.15 9.19 13.24
C GLY A 83 2.65 10.00 14.44
N SER A 84 1.89 11.01 14.86
CA SER A 84 2.22 11.82 16.04
C SER A 84 1.87 11.15 17.37
N ASP A 85 0.93 10.22 17.34
CA ASP A 85 0.31 9.62 18.53
C ASP A 85 -0.11 8.18 18.18
N PRO A 86 0.82 7.21 18.22
CA PRO A 86 0.55 5.82 17.89
C PRO A 86 -0.49 5.20 18.84
N LEU A 87 -1.13 4.10 18.41
CA LEU A 87 -2.07 3.40 19.30
C LEU A 87 -1.35 2.90 20.55
N GLU A 88 -2.00 3.06 21.71
CA GLU A 88 -1.53 2.59 23.02
C GLU A 88 -2.19 1.27 23.45
N GLU A 89 -1.57 0.58 24.41
CA GLU A 89 -2.12 -0.67 24.96
C GLU A 89 -3.51 -0.48 25.57
N GLY A 90 -4.48 -1.26 25.09
CA GLY A 90 -5.87 -1.18 25.53
C GLY A 90 -6.70 -0.09 24.85
N GLU A 91 -6.11 0.72 23.96
CA GLU A 91 -6.82 1.76 23.24
C GLU A 91 -7.79 1.17 22.20
N LYS A 92 -8.98 1.78 22.10
CA LYS A 92 -9.94 1.53 21.02
C LYS A 92 -10.35 2.87 20.42
N ASP A 93 -9.67 3.27 19.36
CA ASP A 93 -9.98 4.52 18.67
C ASP A 93 -10.85 4.29 17.44
N TYR A 94 -12.16 4.42 17.62
CA TYR A 94 -13.12 4.29 16.53
C TYR A 94 -13.08 5.48 15.56
N ILE A 95 -12.81 6.69 16.05
CA ILE A 95 -12.83 7.91 15.22
C ILE A 95 -11.65 7.89 14.26
N ARG A 96 -10.43 7.72 14.78
CA ARG A 96 -9.23 7.61 13.95
C ARG A 96 -9.25 6.41 13.02
N SER A 97 -9.94 5.32 13.42
CA SER A 97 -10.15 4.17 12.53
C SER A 97 -11.00 4.55 11.30
N GLN A 98 -12.05 5.37 11.47
CA GLN A 98 -12.83 5.90 10.34
C GLN A 98 -12.01 6.89 9.49
N GLU A 99 -11.25 7.78 10.13
CA GLU A 99 -10.35 8.71 9.42
C GLU A 99 -9.32 7.98 8.57
N PHE A 100 -8.73 6.91 9.10
CA PHE A 100 -7.79 6.09 8.36
C PHE A 100 -8.43 5.44 7.13
N LYS A 101 -9.64 4.88 7.27
CA LYS A 101 -10.40 4.35 6.12
C LYS A 101 -10.72 5.45 5.11
N TYR A 102 -11.15 6.62 5.58
CA TYR A 102 -11.45 7.76 4.72
C TYR A 102 -10.21 8.27 3.99
N CYS A 103 -9.05 8.30 4.65
CA CYS A 103 -7.75 8.57 4.05
C CYS A 103 -7.45 7.60 2.90
N MET A 104 -7.60 6.29 3.13
CA MET A 104 -7.36 5.29 2.09
C MET A 104 -8.31 5.44 0.90
N HIS A 105 -9.58 5.79 1.16
CA HIS A 105 -10.56 6.08 0.12
C HIS A 105 -10.12 7.27 -0.75
N LYS A 106 -9.79 8.42 -0.13
CA LYS A 106 -9.26 9.61 -0.82
C LYS A 106 -8.01 9.28 -1.63
N LEU A 107 -7.05 8.58 -1.01
CA LEU A 107 -5.79 8.19 -1.63
C LEU A 107 -6.00 7.31 -2.87
N SER A 108 -6.94 6.35 -2.80
CA SER A 108 -7.28 5.46 -3.94
C SER A 108 -7.90 6.17 -5.14
N LEU A 109 -8.52 7.33 -4.91
CA LEU A 109 -9.06 8.22 -5.93
C LEU A 109 -8.03 9.25 -6.44
N GLY A 110 -6.85 9.34 -5.81
CA GLY A 110 -5.87 10.38 -6.11
C GLY A 110 -6.29 11.77 -5.62
N GLU A 111 -7.20 11.83 -4.64
CA GLU A 111 -7.67 13.08 -4.06
C GLU A 111 -6.73 13.61 -2.97
N SER A 112 -6.84 14.91 -2.67
CA SER A 112 -6.12 15.51 -1.55
C SER A 112 -6.54 14.91 -0.20
N LEU A 113 -5.55 14.74 0.69
CA LEU A 113 -5.74 14.26 2.06
C LEU A 113 -5.95 15.40 3.07
N GLN A 114 -6.02 16.65 2.61
CA GLN A 114 -6.24 17.81 3.47
C GLN A 114 -7.61 17.71 4.16
N GLY A 115 -7.63 17.91 5.48
CA GLY A 115 -8.85 17.89 6.28
C GLY A 115 -9.39 16.49 6.59
N VAL A 116 -8.65 15.41 6.30
CA VAL A 116 -9.03 14.04 6.67
C VAL A 116 -8.91 13.81 8.19
N LYS A 117 -7.84 14.31 8.81
CA LYS A 117 -7.69 14.27 10.27
C LYS A 117 -8.64 15.29 10.91
N GLY A 118 -9.43 14.85 11.88
CA GLY A 118 -10.49 15.61 12.55
C GLY A 118 -11.81 15.65 11.77
N SER A 119 -11.97 14.88 10.68
CA SER A 119 -13.19 14.94 9.86
C SER A 119 -14.42 14.29 10.52
N PHE A 120 -14.21 13.55 11.60
CA PHE A 120 -15.26 12.85 12.35
C PHE A 120 -15.37 13.30 13.81
N ASP A 121 -14.73 14.42 14.17
CA ASP A 121 -14.87 15.04 15.48
C ASP A 121 -16.20 15.82 15.52
N TYR A 122 -17.22 15.24 16.15
CA TYR A 122 -18.56 15.84 16.32
C TYR A 122 -18.85 16.18 17.79
#